data_AF-A0A945DGA9-F1
#
_entry.id   AF-A0A945DGA9-F1
#
_cell.length_a   1.000
_cell.length_b   1.000
_cell.length_c   1.000
_cell.angle_alpha   90.00
_cell.angle_beta   90.00
_cell.angle_gamma   90.00
#
_symmetry.space_group_name_H-M   'P 1'
#
loop_
_entity.id
_entity.type
_entity.pdbx_description
1 polymer ?
#
loop_
_entity_poly.entity_id
_entity_poly.type
_entity_poly.pdbx_seq_one_letter_code
_entity_poly.pdbx_strand_id
1 'polypeptide(L)'
;MSASAWTKLLLVGAAVFMCSENVRATASINFHDSASSFKVKSGGQVNCNSDLYIRNGKFESEALGASLFTGSQSLVFDAGAVELATAATSEAQTWGGTSVINLRAKITLSALWTFEDDTIIDGHGHEIELTGSGGRFSVPSGKTLTLRNVLLTGFTGERFTLATATSIVDCYNVEIHLSGNSTVSEGKVKISGFSKVVTLTYSLTFQTNGVLEIDNTTLWYDKLLQTSDGIVATGGNFTSTNNGRFAEEARDSDVTTNATNISTNTSNISSNDDDIATNVTNITSNDTDIAKLQGLVGAQDSQKIADIAYSDSITLTYNSEISPQHKISLSGASKTLNGQGHTLKFVEPATAACAELEDSATWTLSNIILDQYDPAKVTLGTSAYLNFGDEVTVRYSPVPHSDTTARTWSGNADIHLGAKLSLGAAWTFNDDSIIDGHGYELDLGDTEASRLVVAAGKDLVLKDVVLKDLRNSNLSIAADATMTFSNSTIHLGGGDTTIAQGRVWVGTTCRVITGAQSLTFNSTGKLYVDGATLWYDKLGQTSDGVVATGGNLVATNNGRVAELGNSADLEKALGLVGAQDSQKIANLAYSDSITLTYNSEISPQHKISLSGASKTLNGQGHTLKFVEPAT
;
A
#
# COMPACT_ATOMS: atom_id res chain seq x y z
N MET A 1 -33.89 -94.46 61.76
CA MET A 1 -32.70 -93.87 62.42
C MET A 1 -32.34 -92.57 61.70
N SER A 2 -31.94 -91.55 62.47
CA SER A 2 -31.37 -90.23 62.11
C SER A 2 -32.21 -89.18 61.34
N ALA A 3 -32.59 -88.12 62.09
CA ALA A 3 -32.77 -86.72 61.71
C ALA A 3 -33.39 -86.39 60.33
N SER A 4 -34.73 -86.43 60.25
CA SER A 4 -35.52 -85.88 59.15
C SER A 4 -35.83 -84.38 59.32
N ALA A 5 -35.80 -83.66 58.19
CA ALA A 5 -36.41 -82.35 57.91
C ALA A 5 -35.81 -81.09 58.58
N TRP A 6 -34.87 -80.45 57.88
CA TRP A 6 -34.55 -79.03 58.06
C TRP A 6 -35.23 -78.20 56.95
N THR A 7 -36.45 -77.72 57.19
CA THR A 7 -37.15 -76.70 56.37
C THR A 7 -36.96 -75.28 56.95
N LYS A 8 -35.74 -74.91 57.34
CA LYS A 8 -35.44 -73.56 57.84
C LYS A 8 -34.37 -72.87 57.00
N LEU A 9 -34.77 -71.75 56.38
CA LEU A 9 -33.90 -70.67 55.93
C LEU A 9 -33.05 -70.22 57.12
N LEU A 10 -31.76 -70.57 57.14
CA LEU A 10 -30.84 -70.16 58.20
C LEU A 10 -30.10 -68.91 57.72
N LEU A 11 -30.53 -67.75 58.21
CA LEU A 11 -29.75 -66.50 58.11
C LEU A 11 -28.65 -66.55 59.17
N VAL A 12 -27.40 -66.68 58.73
CA VAL A 12 -26.22 -66.54 59.60
C VAL A 12 -25.32 -65.47 58.96
N GLY A 13 -25.38 -64.24 59.47
CA GLY A 13 -24.63 -63.11 58.90
C GLY A 13 -25.14 -62.69 57.51
N ALA A 14 -24.24 -62.17 56.67
CA ALA A 14 -24.56 -61.66 55.33
C ALA A 14 -24.92 -62.75 54.29
N ALA A 15 -24.76 -64.05 54.59
CA ALA A 15 -25.02 -65.12 53.61
C ALA A 15 -26.33 -65.88 53.87
N VAL A 16 -27.08 -66.18 52.79
CA VAL A 16 -28.26 -67.06 52.81
C VAL A 16 -27.83 -68.46 52.37
N PHE A 17 -27.82 -69.41 53.29
CA PHE A 17 -27.48 -70.82 53.01
C PHE A 17 -28.74 -71.63 52.69
N MET A 18 -28.76 -72.32 51.55
CA MET A 18 -29.83 -73.28 51.24
C MET A 18 -29.34 -74.73 51.20
N CYS A 19 -30.28 -75.63 51.50
CA CYS A 19 -30.10 -77.02 51.91
C CYS A 19 -29.59 -77.96 50.80
N SER A 20 -29.20 -79.17 51.21
CA SER A 20 -28.78 -80.30 50.37
C SER A 20 -29.90 -80.99 49.58
N GLU A 21 -31.06 -80.35 49.41
CA GLU A 21 -32.23 -80.90 48.67
C GLU A 21 -32.92 -79.81 47.83
N ASN A 22 -33.77 -80.22 46.88
CA ASN A 22 -34.42 -79.36 45.87
C ASN A 22 -35.17 -78.16 46.48
N VAL A 23 -34.71 -76.93 46.21
CA VAL A 23 -35.39 -75.70 46.59
C VAL A 23 -36.21 -75.13 45.43
N ARG A 24 -37.46 -74.75 45.70
CA ARG A 24 -38.29 -74.00 44.75
C ARG A 24 -38.29 -72.51 45.09
N ALA A 25 -37.79 -71.67 44.19
CA ALA A 25 -37.85 -70.20 44.31
C ALA A 25 -38.83 -69.62 43.28
N THR A 26 -39.65 -68.64 43.66
CA THR A 26 -40.82 -68.22 42.86
C THR A 26 -40.90 -66.73 42.49
N ALA A 27 -39.87 -65.88 42.66
CA ALA A 27 -39.84 -64.57 41.96
C ALA A 27 -38.54 -63.76 42.05
N SER A 28 -37.91 -63.61 43.22
CA SER A 28 -36.71 -62.76 43.33
C SER A 28 -35.93 -63.04 44.61
N ILE A 29 -34.62 -62.87 44.55
CA ILE A 29 -33.71 -62.91 45.69
C ILE A 29 -32.92 -61.59 45.67
N ASN A 30 -33.28 -60.68 46.58
CA ASN A 30 -32.60 -59.40 46.74
C ASN A 30 -31.67 -59.47 47.94
N PHE A 31 -30.38 -59.20 47.72
CA PHE A 31 -29.40 -59.09 48.78
C PHE A 31 -29.28 -57.65 49.28
N HIS A 32 -28.92 -57.49 50.56
CA HIS A 32 -28.78 -56.18 51.20
C HIS A 32 -27.44 -55.51 50.89
N ASP A 33 -26.39 -56.28 50.60
CA ASP A 33 -25.07 -55.81 50.24
C ASP A 33 -24.34 -56.79 49.31
N SER A 34 -23.30 -56.31 48.62
CA SER A 34 -22.50 -57.09 47.66
C SER A 34 -21.65 -58.20 48.30
N ALA A 35 -21.55 -58.24 49.63
CA ALA A 35 -20.88 -59.32 50.34
C ALA A 35 -21.82 -60.50 50.60
N SER A 36 -23.13 -60.28 50.47
CA SER A 36 -24.13 -61.30 50.68
C SER A 36 -24.15 -62.31 49.54
N SER A 37 -24.32 -63.58 49.88
CA SER A 37 -24.35 -64.65 48.88
C SER A 37 -25.51 -65.61 49.02
N PHE A 38 -26.01 -66.05 47.86
CA PHE A 38 -26.86 -67.21 47.71
C PHE A 38 -25.99 -68.44 47.50
N LYS A 39 -25.97 -69.38 48.45
CA LYS A 39 -25.16 -70.60 48.32
C LYS A 39 -26.00 -71.85 48.08
N VAL A 40 -25.68 -72.60 47.03
CA VAL A 40 -26.24 -73.95 46.77
C VAL A 40 -25.20 -75.01 47.13
N LYS A 41 -25.51 -75.92 48.05
CA LYS A 41 -24.60 -77.00 48.45
C LYS A 41 -24.59 -78.16 47.45
N SER A 42 -23.58 -79.03 47.53
CA SER A 42 -23.41 -80.20 46.67
C SER A 42 -24.65 -81.09 46.68
N GLY A 43 -25.09 -81.48 45.49
CA GLY A 43 -26.34 -82.22 45.27
C GLY A 43 -27.63 -81.38 45.40
N GLY A 44 -27.53 -80.13 45.84
CA GLY A 44 -28.64 -79.18 45.89
C GLY A 44 -29.06 -78.75 44.50
N GLN A 45 -30.37 -78.70 44.29
CA GLN A 45 -30.96 -78.15 43.07
C GLN A 45 -31.80 -76.93 43.42
N VAL A 46 -31.70 -75.88 42.62
CA VAL A 46 -32.62 -74.74 42.68
C VAL A 46 -33.50 -74.81 41.45
N ASN A 47 -34.78 -75.10 41.68
CA ASN A 47 -35.82 -75.20 40.66
C ASN A 47 -36.68 -73.93 40.66
N CYS A 48 -36.58 -73.12 39.60
CA CYS A 48 -37.38 -71.90 39.49
C CYS A 48 -38.56 -72.11 38.53
N ASN A 49 -39.78 -71.90 39.02
CA ASN A 49 -41.01 -71.96 38.20
C ASN A 49 -41.36 -70.62 37.54
N SER A 50 -40.62 -69.55 37.86
CA SER A 50 -40.74 -68.19 37.33
C SER A 50 -39.33 -67.58 37.19
N ASP A 51 -39.24 -66.41 36.58
CA ASP A 51 -37.97 -65.67 36.48
C ASP A 51 -37.32 -65.50 37.85
N LEU A 52 -36.00 -65.70 37.92
CA LEU A 52 -35.20 -65.48 39.11
C LEU A 52 -34.37 -64.22 38.92
N TYR A 53 -34.63 -63.20 39.74
CA TYR A 53 -33.80 -61.99 39.80
C TYR A 53 -32.81 -62.11 40.96
N ILE A 54 -31.53 -61.97 40.68
CA ILE A 54 -30.45 -61.87 41.68
C ILE A 54 -29.95 -60.42 41.66
N ARG A 55 -30.14 -59.70 42.78
CA ARG A 55 -29.73 -58.29 42.91
C ARG A 55 -28.75 -58.09 44.06
N ASN A 56 -27.75 -57.23 43.86
CA ASN A 56 -26.85 -56.73 44.90
C ASN A 56 -26.10 -57.82 45.71
N GLY A 57 -25.81 -59.00 45.17
CA GLY A 57 -25.13 -60.08 45.91
C GLY A 57 -24.52 -61.14 44.99
N LYS A 58 -23.88 -62.14 45.59
CA LYS A 58 -23.18 -63.23 44.89
C LYS A 58 -24.06 -64.48 44.78
N PHE A 59 -23.88 -65.26 43.73
CA PHE A 59 -24.38 -66.62 43.64
C PHE A 59 -23.19 -67.57 43.71
N GLU A 60 -23.19 -68.48 44.68
CA GLU A 60 -22.10 -69.43 44.93
C GLU A 60 -22.65 -70.86 44.96
N SER A 61 -21.86 -71.83 44.51
CA SER A 61 -22.13 -73.26 44.70
C SER A 61 -21.00 -73.91 45.48
N GLU A 62 -21.30 -74.72 46.49
CA GLU A 62 -20.33 -75.57 47.19
C GLU A 62 -20.37 -76.98 46.58
N ALA A 63 -19.32 -77.41 45.87
CA ALA A 63 -19.05 -78.76 45.35
C ALA A 63 -19.88 -79.29 44.16
N LEU A 64 -19.22 -80.25 43.46
CA LEU A 64 -19.68 -81.00 42.28
C LEU A 64 -21.15 -81.40 42.40
N GLY A 65 -21.93 -81.11 41.35
CA GLY A 65 -23.32 -81.54 41.20
C GLY A 65 -24.37 -80.53 41.68
N ALA A 66 -23.99 -79.36 42.22
CA ALA A 66 -24.92 -78.26 42.42
C ALA A 66 -25.46 -77.80 41.06
N SER A 67 -26.76 -77.96 40.86
CA SER A 67 -27.41 -77.71 39.57
C SER A 67 -28.46 -76.63 39.73
N LEU A 68 -28.32 -75.54 38.98
CA LEU A 68 -29.35 -74.52 38.89
C LEU A 68 -30.23 -74.87 37.70
N PHE A 69 -31.47 -75.28 37.98
CA PHE A 69 -32.48 -75.60 36.99
C PHE A 69 -33.55 -74.51 37.04
N THR A 70 -33.48 -73.50 36.18
CA THR A 70 -34.70 -72.70 35.99
C THR A 70 -35.54 -73.47 34.96
N GLY A 71 -36.86 -73.50 35.09
CA GLY A 71 -37.72 -74.00 34.00
C GLY A 71 -37.53 -73.16 32.74
N SER A 72 -38.51 -73.12 31.83
CA SER A 72 -38.48 -72.28 30.61
C SER A 72 -38.48 -70.74 30.85
N GLN A 73 -37.74 -70.24 31.84
CA GLN A 73 -37.80 -68.92 32.46
C GLN A 73 -36.43 -68.23 32.46
N SER A 74 -36.39 -66.94 32.79
CA SER A 74 -35.16 -66.14 32.75
C SER A 74 -34.46 -66.07 34.12
N LEU A 75 -33.13 -66.17 34.11
CA LEU A 75 -32.28 -65.72 35.20
C LEU A 75 -31.77 -64.31 34.87
N VAL A 76 -31.96 -63.36 35.77
CA VAL A 76 -31.56 -61.96 35.58
C VAL A 76 -30.56 -61.56 36.65
N PHE A 77 -29.37 -61.15 36.23
CA PHE A 77 -28.36 -60.55 37.09
C PHE A 77 -28.48 -59.02 37.03
N ASP A 78 -28.98 -58.40 38.11
CA ASP A 78 -29.20 -56.95 38.23
C ASP A 78 -28.08 -56.27 39.04
N ALA A 79 -27.97 -54.94 38.93
CA ALA A 79 -26.93 -54.05 39.47
C ALA A 79 -26.09 -54.54 40.68
N GLY A 80 -24.80 -54.19 40.64
CA GLY A 80 -23.74 -54.69 41.52
C GLY A 80 -22.92 -55.74 40.78
N ALA A 81 -21.60 -55.77 40.97
CA ALA A 81 -20.78 -56.84 40.40
C ALA A 81 -21.30 -58.17 40.95
N VAL A 82 -22.12 -58.89 40.17
CA VAL A 82 -22.47 -60.26 40.49
C VAL A 82 -21.22 -61.07 40.19
N GLU A 83 -20.34 -61.10 41.17
CA GLU A 83 -19.25 -62.04 41.21
C GLU A 83 -19.92 -63.40 41.45
N LEU A 84 -20.06 -64.21 40.40
CA LEU A 84 -20.22 -65.66 40.58
C LEU A 84 -18.85 -66.22 40.98
N ALA A 85 -18.33 -65.70 42.09
CA ALA A 85 -17.16 -66.21 42.77
C ALA A 85 -17.61 -67.42 43.56
N THR A 86 -17.35 -68.62 43.02
CA THR A 86 -17.20 -69.77 43.90
C THR A 86 -16.12 -69.41 44.90
N ALA A 87 -16.43 -69.46 46.19
CA ALA A 87 -15.45 -69.20 47.24
C ALA A 87 -14.26 -70.16 47.05
N ALA A 88 -13.13 -69.62 46.57
CA ALA A 88 -11.79 -70.20 46.61
C ALA A 88 -11.59 -71.66 46.13
N THR A 89 -12.55 -72.26 45.41
CA THR A 89 -12.44 -73.60 44.86
C THR A 89 -12.93 -73.60 43.41
N SER A 90 -12.14 -74.21 42.55
CA SER A 90 -12.24 -74.32 41.10
C SER A 90 -13.39 -75.22 40.62
N GLU A 91 -14.59 -75.07 41.17
CA GLU A 91 -15.66 -76.06 41.05
C GLU A 91 -16.72 -75.66 40.02
N ALA A 92 -17.21 -76.65 39.25
CA ALA A 92 -18.05 -76.44 38.08
C ALA A 92 -19.53 -76.18 38.43
N GLN A 93 -20.13 -75.16 37.82
CA GLN A 93 -21.56 -74.87 37.87
C GLN A 93 -22.27 -75.57 36.72
N THR A 94 -23.42 -76.18 36.98
CA THR A 94 -24.26 -76.81 35.94
C THR A 94 -25.59 -76.07 35.79
N TRP A 95 -25.98 -75.84 34.54
CA TRP A 95 -27.17 -75.12 34.10
C TRP A 95 -28.06 -76.06 33.27
N GLY A 96 -29.34 -76.25 33.61
CA GLY A 96 -30.28 -77.06 32.83
C GLY A 96 -31.71 -76.52 32.88
N GLY A 97 -32.62 -77.03 32.02
CA GLY A 97 -34.05 -76.69 32.01
C GLY A 97 -34.51 -75.59 31.03
N THR A 98 -33.67 -75.18 30.07
CA THR A 98 -33.83 -74.05 29.11
C THR A 98 -34.10 -72.70 29.77
N SER A 99 -33.04 -71.91 29.97
CA SER A 99 -33.09 -70.68 30.77
C SER A 99 -32.35 -69.56 30.06
N VAL A 100 -32.98 -68.41 29.86
CA VAL A 100 -32.29 -67.24 29.32
C VAL A 100 -31.55 -66.57 30.48
N ILE A 101 -30.23 -66.43 30.38
CA ILE A 101 -29.40 -65.68 31.33
C ILE A 101 -29.27 -64.26 30.81
N ASN A 102 -29.82 -63.28 31.53
CA ASN A 102 -29.74 -61.87 31.17
C ASN A 102 -28.72 -61.16 32.06
N LEU A 103 -27.74 -60.52 31.45
CA LEU A 103 -26.80 -59.64 32.14
C LEU A 103 -27.32 -58.21 32.12
N ARG A 104 -27.30 -57.52 33.27
CA ARG A 104 -27.51 -56.07 33.38
C ARG A 104 -26.30 -55.34 33.98
N ALA A 105 -25.18 -56.06 34.10
CA ALA A 105 -23.92 -55.58 34.61
C ALA A 105 -22.79 -56.49 34.10
N LYS A 106 -21.54 -56.02 34.24
CA LYS A 106 -20.35 -56.87 34.04
C LYS A 106 -20.37 -58.04 35.03
N ILE A 107 -20.01 -59.23 34.56
CA ILE A 107 -19.74 -60.39 35.42
C ILE A 107 -18.30 -60.89 35.23
N THR A 108 -17.73 -61.42 36.29
CA THR A 108 -16.41 -62.09 36.25
C THR A 108 -16.63 -63.59 36.45
N LEU A 109 -16.17 -64.37 35.47
CA LEU A 109 -16.27 -65.83 35.47
C LEU A 109 -14.90 -66.44 35.76
N SER A 110 -14.76 -67.09 36.91
CA SER A 110 -13.50 -67.72 37.35
C SER A 110 -13.56 -69.26 37.38
N ALA A 111 -14.72 -69.85 37.12
CA ALA A 111 -14.99 -71.29 37.19
C ALA A 111 -15.70 -71.81 35.92
N LEU A 112 -15.83 -73.15 35.81
CA LEU A 112 -16.44 -73.82 34.65
C LEU A 112 -17.97 -73.71 34.73
N TRP A 113 -18.62 -73.23 33.69
CA TRP A 113 -20.08 -73.28 33.54
C TRP A 113 -20.47 -74.31 32.49
N THR A 114 -21.24 -75.33 32.88
CA THR A 114 -21.73 -76.40 32.01
C THR A 114 -23.21 -76.20 31.70
N PHE A 115 -23.58 -76.17 30.42
CA PHE A 115 -24.96 -75.96 29.97
C PHE A 115 -25.58 -77.26 29.44
N GLU A 116 -26.27 -78.01 30.29
CA GLU A 116 -26.88 -79.31 29.98
C GLU A 116 -28.07 -79.23 29.00
N ASP A 117 -28.62 -78.03 28.81
CA ASP A 117 -29.67 -77.74 27.84
C ASP A 117 -29.33 -76.52 26.99
N ASP A 118 -30.06 -76.34 25.89
CA ASP A 118 -29.93 -75.15 25.05
C ASP A 118 -30.16 -73.89 25.88
N THR A 119 -29.16 -73.02 25.90
CA THR A 119 -29.11 -71.86 26.80
C THR A 119 -28.77 -70.60 26.01
N ILE A 120 -29.40 -69.48 26.37
CA ILE A 120 -29.07 -68.16 25.81
C ILE A 120 -28.49 -67.31 26.93
N ILE A 121 -27.30 -66.73 26.72
CA ILE A 121 -26.79 -65.62 27.52
C ILE A 121 -26.99 -64.35 26.70
N ASP A 122 -27.89 -63.48 27.13
CA ASP A 122 -28.04 -62.13 26.58
C ASP A 122 -27.32 -61.13 27.47
N GLY A 123 -26.22 -60.60 26.96
CA GLY A 123 -25.37 -59.65 27.63
C GLY A 123 -25.96 -58.25 27.73
N HIS A 124 -26.96 -57.89 26.91
CA HIS A 124 -27.47 -56.51 26.80
C HIS A 124 -26.37 -55.44 26.62
N GLY A 125 -25.23 -55.81 26.04
CA GLY A 125 -24.04 -54.96 25.84
C GLY A 125 -23.01 -55.02 26.98
N HIS A 126 -23.21 -55.85 28.01
CA HIS A 126 -22.30 -55.99 29.15
C HIS A 126 -21.18 -57.01 28.92
N GLU A 127 -20.16 -56.94 29.78
CA GLU A 127 -18.94 -57.75 29.72
C GLU A 127 -19.05 -59.04 30.55
N ILE A 128 -18.56 -60.16 29.99
CA ILE A 128 -18.15 -61.34 30.75
C ILE A 128 -16.62 -61.42 30.72
N GLU A 129 -16.01 -61.22 31.88
CA GLU A 129 -14.56 -61.34 32.05
C GLU A 129 -14.18 -62.76 32.45
N LEU A 130 -13.47 -63.47 31.58
CA LEU A 130 -13.00 -64.83 31.81
C LEU A 130 -11.63 -64.79 32.53
N THR A 131 -11.61 -65.19 33.80
CA THR A 131 -10.41 -65.12 34.65
C THR A 131 -9.92 -66.50 35.09
N GLY A 132 -8.62 -66.58 35.41
CA GLY A 132 -7.96 -67.84 35.79
C GLY A 132 -8.04 -68.92 34.69
N SER A 133 -7.67 -70.16 35.01
CA SER A 133 -7.87 -71.32 34.12
C SER A 133 -9.28 -71.92 34.21
N GLY A 134 -10.03 -71.57 35.26
CA GLY A 134 -11.37 -72.08 35.52
C GLY A 134 -12.45 -71.40 34.68
N GLY A 135 -12.34 -70.10 34.42
CA GLY A 135 -13.36 -69.30 33.73
C GLY A 135 -13.61 -69.76 32.30
N ARG A 136 -14.56 -70.69 32.12
CA ARG A 136 -14.79 -71.42 30.87
C ARG A 136 -16.26 -71.78 30.72
N PHE A 137 -16.69 -71.97 29.48
CA PHE A 137 -18.00 -72.50 29.15
C PHE A 137 -17.87 -73.93 28.63
N SER A 138 -18.71 -74.84 29.13
CA SER A 138 -18.81 -76.23 28.71
C SER A 138 -20.17 -76.50 28.08
N VAL A 139 -20.17 -77.09 26.90
CA VAL A 139 -21.39 -77.43 26.16
C VAL A 139 -21.39 -78.95 25.88
N PRO A 140 -22.30 -79.73 26.49
CA PRO A 140 -22.44 -81.17 26.26
C PRO A 140 -22.84 -81.53 24.82
N SER A 141 -22.86 -82.82 24.51
CA SER A 141 -23.16 -83.31 23.16
C SER A 141 -24.59 -82.97 22.74
N GLY A 142 -24.76 -82.41 21.54
CA GLY A 142 -26.05 -82.06 20.95
C GLY A 142 -26.71 -80.81 21.53
N LYS A 143 -25.99 -80.02 22.33
CA LYS A 143 -26.50 -78.81 22.99
C LYS A 143 -25.90 -77.54 22.39
N THR A 144 -26.62 -76.42 22.54
CA THR A 144 -26.23 -75.10 22.05
C THR A 144 -26.20 -74.05 23.17
N LEU A 145 -25.06 -73.37 23.32
CA LEU A 145 -24.96 -72.12 24.07
C LEU A 145 -25.01 -70.94 23.09
N THR A 146 -26.05 -70.12 23.15
CA THR A 146 -26.12 -68.87 22.38
C THR A 146 -25.62 -67.70 23.22
N LEU A 147 -24.60 -66.99 22.75
CA LEU A 147 -24.12 -65.74 23.31
C LEU A 147 -24.68 -64.57 22.48
N ARG A 148 -25.38 -63.64 23.12
CA ARG A 148 -25.98 -62.47 22.47
C ARG A 148 -25.52 -61.18 23.12
N ASN A 149 -25.24 -60.15 22.32
CA ASN A 149 -24.98 -58.79 22.80
C ASN A 149 -23.96 -58.75 23.96
N VAL A 150 -22.83 -59.45 23.83
CA VAL A 150 -21.88 -59.62 24.94
C VAL A 150 -20.45 -59.33 24.50
N LEU A 151 -19.71 -58.65 25.38
CA LEU A 151 -18.26 -58.50 25.27
C LEU A 151 -17.60 -59.60 26.11
N LEU A 152 -16.83 -60.49 25.49
CA LEU A 152 -16.00 -61.47 26.19
C LEU A 152 -14.56 -60.96 26.30
N THR A 153 -14.05 -60.80 27.51
CA THR A 153 -12.66 -60.43 27.78
C THR A 153 -11.93 -61.56 28.53
N GLY A 154 -10.60 -61.50 28.58
CA GLY A 154 -9.81 -62.55 29.23
C GLY A 154 -9.79 -63.87 28.44
N PHE A 155 -10.09 -63.82 27.13
CA PHE A 155 -10.16 -64.99 26.28
C PHE A 155 -8.74 -65.49 25.94
N THR A 156 -8.34 -66.62 26.55
CA THR A 156 -7.01 -67.23 26.41
C THR A 156 -7.10 -68.73 26.70
N GLY A 157 -6.25 -69.55 26.08
CA GLY A 157 -6.32 -71.01 26.17
C GLY A 157 -7.65 -71.55 25.64
N GLU A 158 -8.18 -72.58 26.29
CA GLU A 158 -9.42 -73.26 25.90
C GLU A 158 -10.62 -72.76 26.74
N ARG A 159 -11.21 -71.64 26.31
CA ARG A 159 -12.37 -71.02 27.00
C ARG A 159 -13.71 -71.65 26.66
N PHE A 160 -13.80 -72.31 25.51
CA PHE A 160 -14.93 -73.14 25.11
C PHE A 160 -14.51 -74.60 25.19
N THR A 161 -15.14 -75.37 26.08
CA THR A 161 -14.96 -76.81 26.24
C THR A 161 -16.18 -77.51 25.65
N LEU A 162 -16.08 -77.92 24.38
CA LEU A 162 -17.20 -78.52 23.65
C LEU A 162 -17.05 -80.04 23.64
N ALA A 163 -18.08 -80.77 24.05
CA ALA A 163 -17.94 -82.20 24.34
C ALA A 163 -17.75 -83.06 23.07
N THR A 164 -18.40 -82.66 21.96
CA THR A 164 -18.37 -83.38 20.68
C THR A 164 -18.62 -82.40 19.52
N ALA A 165 -18.44 -82.84 18.28
CA ALA A 165 -18.76 -82.08 17.06
C ALA A 165 -20.21 -81.51 16.99
N THR A 166 -21.16 -82.05 17.76
CA THR A 166 -22.55 -81.57 17.84
C THR A 166 -22.78 -80.51 18.92
N SER A 167 -21.75 -80.18 19.72
CA SER A 167 -21.78 -79.13 20.74
C SER A 167 -21.52 -77.76 20.08
N ILE A 168 -22.40 -76.79 20.31
CA ILE A 168 -22.38 -75.51 19.59
C ILE A 168 -22.28 -74.33 20.57
N VAL A 169 -21.39 -73.37 20.28
CA VAL A 169 -21.45 -72.01 20.81
C VAL A 169 -21.85 -71.09 19.66
N ASP A 170 -23.03 -70.47 19.73
CA ASP A 170 -23.55 -69.57 18.71
C ASP A 170 -23.42 -68.11 19.15
N CYS A 171 -22.66 -67.32 18.42
CA CYS A 171 -22.36 -65.91 18.69
C CYS A 171 -23.22 -65.00 17.79
N TYR A 172 -24.00 -64.12 18.44
CA TYR A 172 -24.81 -63.10 17.79
C TYR A 172 -24.56 -61.73 18.44
N ASN A 173 -23.95 -60.78 17.74
CA ASN A 173 -23.55 -59.50 18.36
C ASN A 173 -22.59 -59.71 19.53
N VAL A 174 -21.55 -60.51 19.30
CA VAL A 174 -20.52 -60.83 20.29
C VAL A 174 -19.19 -60.22 19.88
N GLU A 175 -18.50 -59.60 20.84
CA GLU A 175 -17.13 -59.15 20.67
C GLU A 175 -16.21 -59.98 21.58
N ILE A 176 -15.16 -60.59 21.03
CA ILE A 176 -14.20 -61.43 21.78
C ILE A 176 -12.84 -60.74 21.78
N HIS A 177 -12.31 -60.43 22.95
CA HIS A 177 -10.97 -59.86 23.13
C HIS A 177 -9.99 -60.93 23.62
N LEU A 178 -9.03 -61.26 22.77
CA LEU A 178 -7.97 -62.21 23.12
C LEU A 178 -6.99 -61.58 24.11
N SER A 179 -6.72 -62.28 25.22
CA SER A 179 -5.66 -61.93 26.18
C SER A 179 -4.46 -62.89 26.13
N GLY A 180 -4.53 -63.89 25.25
CA GLY A 180 -3.48 -64.87 24.98
C GLY A 180 -3.88 -65.76 23.80
N ASN A 181 -2.99 -66.66 23.37
CA ASN A 181 -3.33 -67.64 22.34
C ASN A 181 -4.45 -68.56 22.85
N SER A 182 -5.45 -68.76 22.00
CA SER A 182 -6.64 -69.53 22.32
C SER A 182 -6.90 -70.63 21.31
N THR A 183 -7.57 -71.68 21.77
CA THR A 183 -7.87 -72.87 20.97
C THR A 183 -9.33 -73.30 21.14
N VAL A 184 -9.93 -73.76 20.05
CA VAL A 184 -11.17 -74.55 20.01
C VAL A 184 -10.80 -75.90 19.43
N SER A 185 -10.83 -76.94 20.27
CA SER A 185 -10.30 -78.27 19.95
C SER A 185 -11.36 -79.21 19.35
N GLU A 186 -12.62 -79.02 19.75
CA GLU A 186 -13.79 -79.86 19.45
C GLU A 186 -15.03 -78.95 19.27
N GLY A 187 -16.09 -79.46 18.64
CA GLY A 187 -17.38 -78.75 18.53
C GLY A 187 -17.38 -77.58 17.55
N LYS A 188 -18.41 -76.76 17.61
CA LYS A 188 -18.65 -75.67 16.66
C LYS A 188 -18.79 -74.32 17.35
N VAL A 189 -18.02 -73.32 16.92
CA VAL A 189 -18.32 -71.90 17.16
C VAL A 189 -19.03 -71.37 15.91
N LYS A 190 -20.32 -71.11 16.04
CA LYS A 190 -21.16 -70.54 14.99
C LYS A 190 -21.26 -69.03 15.17
N ILE A 191 -21.21 -68.28 14.08
CA ILE A 191 -21.47 -66.84 14.04
C ILE A 191 -22.76 -66.63 13.26
N SER A 192 -23.85 -66.32 13.96
CA SER A 192 -25.19 -66.09 13.39
C SER A 192 -25.60 -64.62 13.35
N GLY A 193 -24.84 -63.73 14.01
CA GLY A 193 -25.02 -62.28 13.97
C GLY A 193 -23.69 -61.55 13.80
N PHE A 194 -23.75 -60.24 13.52
CA PHE A 194 -22.55 -59.40 13.39
C PHE A 194 -21.67 -59.59 14.62
N SER A 195 -20.43 -60.08 14.47
CA SER A 195 -19.56 -60.36 15.61
C SER A 195 -18.13 -59.96 15.28
N LYS A 196 -17.33 -59.66 16.31
CA LYS A 196 -15.95 -59.19 16.16
C LYS A 196 -15.00 -59.99 17.06
N VAL A 197 -13.81 -60.30 16.55
CA VAL A 197 -12.71 -60.83 17.36
C VAL A 197 -11.53 -59.86 17.30
N VAL A 198 -11.14 -59.32 18.44
CA VAL A 198 -9.94 -58.50 18.58
C VAL A 198 -8.79 -59.44 18.93
N THR A 199 -7.93 -59.72 17.96
CA THR A 199 -6.86 -60.71 18.11
C THR A 199 -5.60 -60.11 18.72
N LEU A 200 -5.39 -58.79 18.58
CA LEU A 200 -4.15 -58.11 18.97
C LEU A 200 -2.93 -58.82 18.37
N THR A 201 -2.07 -59.38 19.22
CA THR A 201 -0.88 -60.16 18.89
C THR A 201 -1.06 -61.67 19.08
N TYR A 202 -2.28 -62.14 19.32
CA TYR A 202 -2.61 -63.53 19.65
C TYR A 202 -3.40 -64.21 18.53
N SER A 203 -3.50 -65.53 18.63
CA SER A 203 -4.26 -66.36 17.68
C SER A 203 -5.45 -67.04 18.34
N LEU A 204 -6.58 -67.12 17.64
CA LEU A 204 -7.67 -68.06 17.93
C LEU A 204 -7.60 -69.21 16.94
N THR A 205 -7.24 -70.40 17.41
CA THR A 205 -6.98 -71.57 16.57
C THR A 205 -8.08 -72.62 16.69
N PHE A 206 -8.65 -73.03 15.56
CA PHE A 206 -9.56 -74.17 15.46
C PHE A 206 -8.77 -75.40 15.02
N GLN A 207 -8.73 -76.43 15.88
CA GLN A 207 -8.01 -77.69 15.64
C GLN A 207 -8.92 -78.73 14.99
N THR A 208 -8.42 -79.94 14.72
CA THR A 208 -9.02 -80.98 13.85
C THR A 208 -10.54 -81.16 14.01
N ASN A 209 -11.09 -81.14 15.22
CA ASN A 209 -12.55 -81.33 15.44
C ASN A 209 -13.30 -80.04 15.79
N GLY A 210 -12.61 -78.92 15.97
CA GLY A 210 -13.21 -77.61 16.23
C GLY A 210 -13.58 -76.91 14.92
N VAL A 211 -14.79 -76.38 14.77
CA VAL A 211 -15.25 -75.74 13.54
C VAL A 211 -15.67 -74.30 13.80
N LEU A 212 -15.21 -73.37 12.98
CA LEU A 212 -15.76 -72.03 12.84
C LEU A 212 -16.81 -72.03 11.73
N GLU A 213 -18.07 -71.76 12.05
CA GLU A 213 -19.14 -71.58 11.05
C GLU A 213 -19.58 -70.12 11.04
N ILE A 214 -19.70 -69.52 9.85
CA ILE A 214 -20.30 -68.19 9.68
C ILE A 214 -21.54 -68.32 8.82
N ASP A 215 -22.68 -67.89 9.34
CA ASP A 215 -24.00 -68.08 8.74
C ASP A 215 -24.67 -66.72 8.49
N ASN A 216 -24.83 -66.34 7.21
CA ASN A 216 -25.55 -65.12 6.79
C ASN A 216 -25.11 -63.81 7.49
N THR A 217 -23.83 -63.70 7.83
CA THR A 217 -23.26 -62.53 8.52
C THR A 217 -21.78 -62.36 8.19
N THR A 218 -21.15 -61.32 8.73
CA THR A 218 -19.70 -61.15 8.70
C THR A 218 -19.12 -61.28 10.10
N LEU A 219 -18.12 -62.15 10.24
CA LEU A 219 -17.19 -62.11 11.37
C LEU A 219 -16.06 -61.14 11.02
N TRP A 220 -15.94 -60.07 11.79
CA TRP A 220 -14.84 -59.12 11.67
C TRP A 220 -13.69 -59.52 12.59
N TYR A 221 -12.45 -59.31 12.16
CA TYR A 221 -11.30 -59.38 13.06
C TYR A 221 -10.41 -58.16 12.93
N ASP A 222 -9.82 -57.77 14.06
CA ASP A 222 -8.89 -56.64 14.18
C ASP A 222 -7.55 -57.17 14.69
N LYS A 223 -6.55 -57.14 13.80
CA LYS A 223 -5.17 -57.56 14.09
C LYS A 223 -4.31 -56.34 14.36
N LEU A 224 -3.56 -56.35 15.47
CA LEU A 224 -2.60 -55.30 15.76
C LEU A 224 -1.26 -55.65 15.09
N LEU A 225 -1.06 -55.17 13.85
CA LEU A 225 0.25 -55.14 13.15
C LEU A 225 1.02 -56.49 13.15
N GLN A 226 0.35 -57.61 12.94
CA GLN A 226 0.95 -58.95 12.91
C GLN A 226 1.09 -59.54 11.50
N THR A 227 2.09 -60.40 11.34
CA THR A 227 2.28 -61.33 10.21
C THR A 227 1.61 -62.69 10.42
N SER A 228 0.94 -62.91 11.57
CA SER A 228 0.20 -64.13 11.89
C SER A 228 -1.29 -64.01 11.51
N ASP A 229 -1.93 -65.13 11.19
CA ASP A 229 -3.27 -65.17 10.57
C ASP A 229 -4.43 -64.70 11.47
N GLY A 230 -4.17 -64.34 12.74
CA GLY A 230 -5.15 -63.82 13.72
C GLY A 230 -6.20 -64.85 14.17
N ILE A 231 -6.99 -65.36 13.24
CA ILE A 231 -7.86 -66.53 13.44
C ILE A 231 -7.38 -67.62 12.49
N VAL A 232 -7.02 -68.77 13.06
CA VAL A 232 -6.44 -69.90 12.33
C VAL A 232 -7.47 -71.03 12.31
N ALA A 233 -8.08 -71.30 11.16
CA ALA A 233 -8.91 -72.48 10.93
C ALA A 233 -8.28 -73.35 9.84
N THR A 234 -7.51 -74.36 10.24
CA THR A 234 -6.82 -75.26 9.29
C THR A 234 -7.75 -76.36 8.77
N GLY A 235 -7.37 -77.13 7.75
CA GLY A 235 -7.93 -78.48 7.52
C GLY A 235 -9.45 -78.67 7.38
N GLY A 236 -10.22 -77.70 6.88
CA GLY A 236 -11.69 -77.81 6.76
C GLY A 236 -12.46 -77.38 8.00
N ASN A 237 -11.77 -76.82 9.00
CA ASN A 237 -12.34 -76.29 10.24
C ASN A 237 -13.04 -74.93 10.07
N PHE A 238 -13.25 -74.46 8.83
CA PHE A 238 -14.03 -73.27 8.50
C PHE A 238 -15.18 -73.63 7.56
N THR A 239 -16.39 -73.18 7.91
CA THR A 239 -17.59 -73.36 7.09
C THR A 239 -18.27 -71.99 6.89
N SER A 240 -18.51 -71.63 5.63
CA SER A 240 -19.37 -70.49 5.27
C SER A 240 -20.73 -71.04 4.80
N THR A 241 -21.80 -70.64 5.47
CA THR A 241 -23.19 -70.95 5.11
C THR A 241 -23.95 -69.66 4.81
N ASN A 242 -24.91 -69.72 3.89
CA ASN A 242 -25.81 -68.60 3.56
C ASN A 242 -25.11 -67.26 3.32
N ASN A 243 -23.97 -67.25 2.61
CA ASN A 243 -23.12 -66.07 2.37
C ASN A 243 -22.40 -65.52 3.62
N GLY A 244 -22.13 -66.34 4.62
CA GLY A 244 -21.27 -65.97 5.74
C GLY A 244 -19.87 -65.56 5.27
N ARG A 245 -19.35 -64.43 5.78
CA ARG A 245 -18.08 -63.84 5.39
C ARG A 245 -17.13 -63.69 6.57
N PHE A 246 -15.85 -63.83 6.27
CA PHE A 246 -14.75 -63.55 7.17
C PHE A 246 -14.01 -62.32 6.62
N ALA A 247 -13.87 -61.24 7.40
CA ALA A 247 -13.31 -59.97 6.92
C ALA A 247 -12.38 -59.30 7.94
N GLU A 248 -11.29 -58.72 7.45
CA GLU A 248 -10.42 -57.83 8.21
C GLU A 248 -10.98 -56.41 8.23
N GLU A 249 -10.84 -55.70 9.34
CA GLU A 249 -11.16 -54.27 9.42
C GLU A 249 -10.12 -53.45 8.63
N ALA A 250 -10.45 -53.07 7.38
CA ALA A 250 -9.49 -52.50 6.41
C ALA A 250 -8.89 -51.15 6.84
N ARG A 251 -7.55 -51.09 7.00
CA ARG A 251 -6.75 -49.85 7.19
C ARG A 251 -5.68 -49.60 6.11
N ASP A 252 -5.45 -50.55 5.19
CA ASP A 252 -4.28 -50.53 4.30
C ASP A 252 -4.41 -49.58 3.09
N SER A 253 -5.62 -49.36 2.55
CA SER A 253 -5.83 -48.48 1.38
C SER A 253 -5.55 -47.00 1.68
N ASP A 254 -5.96 -46.56 2.86
CA ASP A 254 -5.85 -45.15 3.27
C ASP A 254 -4.41 -44.81 3.62
N VAL A 255 -3.69 -45.75 4.24
CA VAL A 255 -2.25 -45.63 4.51
C VAL A 255 -1.47 -45.54 3.20
N THR A 256 -1.79 -46.37 2.21
CA THR A 256 -1.13 -46.33 0.89
C THR A 256 -1.36 -45.01 0.16
N THR A 257 -2.60 -44.49 0.23
CA THR A 257 -2.96 -43.19 -0.36
C THR A 257 -2.21 -42.05 0.34
N ASN A 258 -2.15 -42.07 1.68
CA ASN A 258 -1.42 -41.08 2.44
C ASN A 258 0.08 -41.13 2.15
N ALA A 259 0.69 -42.32 2.03
CA ALA A 259 2.09 -42.45 1.65
C ALA A 259 2.38 -41.83 0.26
N THR A 260 1.49 -42.07 -0.70
CA THR A 260 1.59 -41.47 -2.05
C THR A 260 1.48 -39.95 -1.98
N ASN A 261 0.50 -39.42 -1.23
CA ASN A 261 0.31 -37.97 -1.06
C ASN A 261 1.51 -37.31 -0.37
N ILE A 262 2.09 -37.96 0.64
CA ILE A 262 3.31 -37.48 1.32
C ILE A 262 4.48 -37.43 0.33
N SER A 263 4.69 -38.47 -0.48
CA SER A 263 5.74 -38.49 -1.50
C SER A 263 5.59 -37.37 -2.53
N THR A 264 4.36 -37.07 -2.95
CA THR A 264 4.05 -35.93 -3.83
C THR A 264 4.37 -34.61 -3.16
N ASN A 265 3.95 -34.43 -1.89
CA ASN A 265 4.25 -33.22 -1.13
C ASN A 265 5.76 -33.01 -0.94
N THR A 266 6.53 -34.06 -0.67
CA THR A 266 8.00 -34.01 -0.61
C THR A 266 8.60 -33.51 -1.92
N SER A 267 8.10 -33.99 -3.06
CA SER A 267 8.57 -33.56 -4.38
C SER A 267 8.24 -32.08 -4.64
N ASN A 268 7.03 -31.64 -4.30
CA ASN A 268 6.61 -30.24 -4.44
C ASN A 268 7.43 -29.31 -3.55
N ILE A 269 7.73 -29.71 -2.31
CA ILE A 269 8.59 -28.94 -1.40
C ILE A 269 10.00 -28.80 -1.98
N SER A 270 10.57 -29.87 -2.53
CA SER A 270 11.89 -29.82 -3.18
C SER A 270 11.92 -28.85 -4.36
N SER A 271 10.87 -28.83 -5.20
CA SER A 271 10.77 -27.87 -6.32
C SER A 271 10.68 -26.43 -5.83
N ASN A 272 9.91 -26.18 -4.76
CA ASN A 272 9.81 -24.84 -4.17
C ASN A 272 11.15 -24.37 -3.58
N ASP A 273 11.98 -25.29 -3.05
CA ASP A 273 13.31 -24.97 -2.53
C ASP A 273 14.24 -24.46 -3.65
N ASP A 274 14.22 -25.11 -4.81
CA ASP A 274 14.98 -24.68 -6.00
C ASP A 274 14.53 -23.31 -6.53
N ASP A 275 13.21 -23.05 -6.56
CA ASP A 275 12.64 -21.76 -6.96
C ASP A 275 13.03 -20.63 -5.99
N ILE A 276 13.00 -20.92 -4.68
CA ILE A 276 13.44 -19.97 -3.64
C ILE A 276 14.94 -19.66 -3.80
N ALA A 277 15.78 -20.68 -4.01
CA ALA A 277 17.22 -20.49 -4.22
C ALA A 277 17.52 -19.60 -5.46
N THR A 278 16.75 -19.78 -6.53
CA THR A 278 16.83 -18.93 -7.73
C THR A 278 16.43 -17.49 -7.42
N ASN A 279 15.34 -17.27 -6.69
CA ASN A 279 14.89 -15.95 -6.28
C ASN A 279 15.92 -15.24 -5.38
N VAL A 280 16.56 -15.95 -4.46
CA VAL A 280 17.65 -15.41 -3.63
C VAL A 280 18.79 -14.90 -4.50
N THR A 281 19.21 -15.69 -5.49
CA THR A 281 20.28 -15.30 -6.43
C THR A 281 19.92 -14.03 -7.22
N ASN A 282 18.67 -13.95 -7.72
CA ASN A 282 18.18 -12.78 -8.46
C ASN A 282 18.13 -11.52 -7.57
N ILE A 283 17.70 -11.66 -6.32
CA ILE A 283 17.66 -10.55 -5.36
C ILE A 283 19.08 -10.03 -5.07
N THR A 284 20.05 -10.93 -4.86
CA THR A 284 21.46 -10.54 -4.66
C THR A 284 22.04 -9.81 -5.87
N SER A 285 21.69 -10.23 -7.09
CA SER A 285 22.08 -9.52 -8.31
C SER A 285 21.46 -8.12 -8.37
N ASN A 286 20.16 -8.00 -8.13
CA ASN A 286 19.46 -6.73 -8.12
C ASN A 286 20.02 -5.77 -7.06
N ASP A 287 20.34 -6.26 -5.87
CA ASP A 287 20.95 -5.47 -4.79
C ASP A 287 22.31 -4.90 -5.24
N THR A 288 23.13 -5.71 -5.90
CA THR A 288 24.41 -5.27 -6.49
C THR A 288 24.21 -4.18 -7.55
N ASP A 289 23.20 -4.33 -8.41
CA ASP A 289 22.92 -3.35 -9.46
C ASP A 289 22.35 -2.04 -8.91
N ILE A 290 21.49 -2.11 -7.88
CA ILE A 290 21.01 -0.94 -7.14
C ILE A 290 22.18 -0.20 -6.49
N ALA A 291 23.11 -0.90 -5.84
CA ALA A 291 24.29 -0.28 -5.24
C ALA A 291 25.17 0.44 -6.28
N LYS A 292 25.37 -0.15 -7.47
CA LYS A 292 26.08 0.51 -8.57
C LYS A 292 25.34 1.75 -9.06
N LEU A 293 24.03 1.67 -9.25
CA LEU A 293 23.20 2.81 -9.67
C LEU A 293 23.24 3.94 -8.63
N GLN A 294 23.15 3.61 -7.34
CA GLN A 294 23.30 4.58 -6.25
C GLN A 294 24.68 5.26 -6.28
N GLY A 295 25.75 4.49 -6.57
CA GLY A 295 27.09 5.05 -6.76
C GLY A 295 27.16 6.02 -7.95
N LEU A 296 26.53 5.68 -9.08
CA LEU A 296 26.48 6.54 -10.26
C LEU A 296 25.67 7.82 -10.02
N VAL A 297 24.50 7.70 -9.38
CA VAL A 297 23.66 8.86 -9.03
C VAL A 297 24.38 9.75 -8.03
N GLY A 298 25.03 9.20 -7.01
CA GLY A 298 25.84 9.99 -6.06
C GLY A 298 27.01 10.71 -6.72
N ALA A 299 27.66 10.07 -7.70
CA ALA A 299 28.70 10.71 -8.51
C ALA A 299 28.15 11.82 -9.42
N GLN A 300 26.97 11.62 -10.02
CA GLN A 300 26.29 12.65 -10.81
C GLN A 300 25.80 13.82 -9.95
N ASP A 301 25.28 13.57 -8.76
CA ASP A 301 24.90 14.62 -7.80
C ASP A 301 26.11 15.42 -7.33
N SER A 302 27.26 14.77 -7.18
CA SER A 302 28.54 15.42 -6.89
C SER A 302 29.16 16.13 -8.11
N GLN A 303 28.60 15.90 -9.31
CA GLN A 303 28.96 16.53 -10.58
C GLN A 303 27.88 17.49 -11.11
N LYS A 304 26.86 17.83 -10.31
CA LYS A 304 26.04 19.03 -10.58
C LYS A 304 27.01 20.17 -10.80
N ILE A 305 26.93 20.81 -11.96
CA ILE A 305 27.87 21.85 -12.40
C ILE A 305 27.95 22.88 -11.29
N ALA A 306 29.02 22.81 -10.48
CA ALA A 306 29.26 23.77 -9.43
C ALA A 306 29.23 25.18 -10.04
N ASP A 307 28.98 26.19 -9.23
CA ASP A 307 29.19 27.58 -9.61
C ASP A 307 30.40 27.70 -10.53
N ILE A 308 30.17 28.19 -11.75
CA ILE A 308 31.16 28.08 -12.80
C ILE A 308 32.11 29.24 -12.63
N ALA A 309 33.31 28.94 -12.15
CA ALA A 309 34.37 29.93 -12.02
C ALA A 309 35.27 29.92 -13.26
N TYR A 310 35.40 31.07 -13.92
CA TYR A 310 36.31 31.28 -15.03
C TYR A 310 37.37 32.32 -14.65
N SER A 311 38.65 31.94 -14.79
CA SER A 311 39.81 32.81 -14.59
C SER A 311 40.52 33.20 -15.90
N ASP A 312 40.08 32.61 -17.01
CA ASP A 312 40.60 32.84 -18.36
C ASP A 312 39.48 33.20 -19.33
N SER A 313 39.84 33.84 -20.44
CA SER A 313 38.88 34.18 -21.50
C SER A 313 38.17 32.93 -22.00
N ILE A 314 36.89 33.06 -22.28
CA ILE A 314 36.02 31.95 -22.65
C ILE A 314 35.21 32.27 -23.89
N THR A 315 34.92 31.21 -24.64
CA THR A 315 34.07 31.25 -25.82
C THR A 315 32.91 30.30 -25.62
N LEU A 316 31.68 30.81 -25.69
CA LEU A 316 30.49 29.97 -25.69
C LEU A 316 30.44 29.17 -26.99
N THR A 317 30.05 27.90 -26.87
CA THR A 317 29.86 26.99 -28.01
C THR A 317 28.39 26.58 -28.19
N TYR A 318 27.53 27.03 -27.28
CA TYR A 318 26.10 26.76 -27.25
C TYR A 318 25.39 27.85 -26.45
N ASN A 319 24.08 27.98 -26.68
CA ASN A 319 23.22 28.80 -25.83
C ASN A 319 23.20 28.22 -24.41
N SER A 320 23.46 29.07 -23.42
CA SER A 320 23.60 28.68 -22.02
C SER A 320 22.55 29.38 -21.17
N GLU A 321 22.08 28.69 -20.14
CA GLU A 321 21.11 29.20 -19.18
C GLU A 321 21.70 29.10 -17.76
N ILE A 322 21.71 30.22 -17.03
CA ILE A 322 22.13 30.26 -15.62
C ILE A 322 20.88 29.95 -14.78
N SER A 323 20.82 28.74 -14.23
CA SER A 323 19.68 28.36 -13.40
C SER A 323 19.66 29.12 -12.07
N PRO A 324 18.50 29.22 -11.39
CA PRO A 324 18.38 30.01 -10.16
C PRO A 324 19.25 29.56 -8.97
N GLN A 325 19.92 28.41 -9.08
CA GLN A 325 20.73 27.78 -8.02
C GLN A 325 22.23 27.88 -8.28
N HIS A 326 22.66 28.39 -9.43
CA HIS A 326 24.06 28.47 -9.81
C HIS A 326 24.43 29.91 -10.15
N LYS A 327 25.71 30.23 -10.00
CA LYS A 327 26.29 31.49 -10.49
C LYS A 327 27.46 31.27 -11.42
N ILE A 328 27.75 32.29 -12.24
CA ILE A 328 29.00 32.42 -12.97
C ILE A 328 29.92 33.36 -12.19
N SER A 329 31.08 32.88 -11.77
CA SER A 329 32.12 33.70 -11.13
C SER A 329 33.22 33.99 -12.15
N LEU A 330 33.53 35.26 -12.35
CA LEU A 330 34.50 35.74 -13.32
C LEU A 330 35.65 36.42 -12.58
N SER A 331 36.87 35.90 -12.74
CA SER A 331 38.07 36.41 -12.07
C SER A 331 39.16 36.80 -13.08
N GLY A 332 40.17 37.51 -12.58
CA GLY A 332 41.27 37.99 -13.41
C GLY A 332 40.96 39.26 -14.20
N ALA A 333 42.04 39.92 -14.64
CA ALA A 333 41.97 41.18 -15.37
C ALA A 333 42.11 40.98 -16.89
N SER A 334 41.43 41.84 -17.65
CA SER A 334 41.48 41.93 -19.12
C SER A 334 41.10 40.62 -19.81
N LYS A 335 40.01 40.01 -19.37
CA LYS A 335 39.47 38.76 -19.94
C LYS A 335 38.26 39.03 -20.82
N THR A 336 37.92 38.05 -21.65
CA THR A 336 36.81 38.16 -22.60
C THR A 336 35.86 36.98 -22.45
N LEU A 337 34.56 37.26 -22.37
CA LEU A 337 33.51 36.28 -22.62
C LEU A 337 32.97 36.52 -24.03
N ASN A 338 33.35 35.66 -24.96
CA ASN A 338 32.89 35.69 -26.35
C ASN A 338 31.70 34.74 -26.52
N GLY A 339 30.54 35.25 -26.92
CA GLY A 339 29.37 34.43 -27.13
C GLY A 339 29.33 33.71 -28.48
N GLN A 340 30.11 34.13 -29.49
CA GLN A 340 29.98 33.65 -30.89
C GLN A 340 28.53 33.70 -31.42
N GLY A 341 27.75 34.68 -30.97
CA GLY A 341 26.34 34.86 -31.30
C GLY A 341 25.39 34.06 -30.41
N HIS A 342 25.90 33.25 -29.47
CA HIS A 342 25.09 32.48 -28.55
C HIS A 342 24.46 33.33 -27.44
N THR A 343 23.37 32.80 -26.90
CA THR A 343 22.63 33.41 -25.80
C THR A 343 23.16 32.93 -24.44
N LEU A 344 23.34 33.86 -23.52
CA LEU A 344 23.45 33.61 -22.09
C LEU A 344 22.19 34.14 -21.40
N LYS A 345 21.33 33.23 -20.94
CA LYS A 345 20.04 33.56 -20.35
C LYS A 345 20.08 33.53 -18.83
N PHE A 346 19.53 34.57 -18.20
CA PHE A 346 19.38 34.69 -16.76
C PHE A 346 17.96 34.24 -16.37
N VAL A 347 17.81 33.23 -15.51
CA VAL A 347 16.49 32.69 -15.14
C VAL A 347 15.95 33.36 -13.88
N GLU A 348 14.78 33.99 -13.98
CA GLU A 348 14.03 34.52 -12.84
C GLU A 348 13.25 33.41 -12.08
N PRO A 349 13.09 33.47 -10.74
CA PRO A 349 13.58 34.48 -9.81
C PRO A 349 14.68 33.91 -8.92
N ALA A 350 15.92 33.89 -9.40
CA ALA A 350 17.04 33.65 -8.49
C ALA A 350 17.04 34.76 -7.43
N THR A 351 16.87 34.44 -6.15
CA THR A 351 17.00 35.45 -5.08
C THR A 351 18.45 35.88 -4.87
N ALA A 352 19.41 35.08 -5.34
CA ALA A 352 20.85 35.31 -5.30
C ALA A 352 21.38 35.93 -6.61
N ALA A 353 22.64 36.39 -6.59
CA ALA A 353 23.34 36.84 -7.79
C ALA A 353 23.58 35.67 -8.75
N CYS A 354 23.33 35.91 -10.04
CA CYS A 354 23.56 34.93 -11.12
C CYS A 354 24.96 35.07 -11.73
N ALA A 355 25.58 36.24 -11.59
CA ALA A 355 26.95 36.48 -12.01
C ALA A 355 27.71 37.32 -10.98
N GLU A 356 28.97 36.98 -10.74
CA GLU A 356 29.86 37.68 -9.82
C GLU A 356 31.19 37.94 -10.51
N LEU A 357 31.65 39.19 -10.50
CA LEU A 357 33.03 39.53 -10.85
C LEU A 357 33.81 39.70 -9.55
N GLU A 358 34.94 39.01 -9.42
CA GLU A 358 35.82 39.15 -8.24
C GLU A 358 36.48 40.53 -8.18
N ASP A 359 37.05 40.88 -7.02
CA ASP A 359 37.78 42.15 -6.83
C ASP A 359 38.85 42.34 -7.93
N SER A 360 38.87 43.54 -8.51
CA SER A 360 39.76 43.93 -9.62
C SER A 360 39.60 43.12 -10.92
N ALA A 361 38.58 42.27 -11.03
CA ALA A 361 38.30 41.54 -12.26
C ALA A 361 37.80 42.49 -13.35
N THR A 362 38.35 42.38 -14.56
CA THR A 362 37.93 43.21 -15.70
C THR A 362 37.61 42.33 -16.89
N TRP A 363 36.33 42.27 -17.26
CA TRP A 363 35.79 41.36 -18.26
C TRP A 363 35.07 42.11 -19.37
N THR A 364 35.35 41.74 -20.62
CA THR A 364 34.65 42.26 -21.80
C THR A 364 33.73 41.19 -22.37
N LEU A 365 32.45 41.51 -22.50
CA LEU A 365 31.47 40.72 -23.23
C LEU A 365 31.62 41.02 -24.72
N SER A 366 31.57 40.01 -25.59
CA SER A 366 31.67 40.21 -27.04
C SER A 366 30.83 39.18 -27.79
N ASN A 367 30.21 39.57 -28.90
CA ASN A 367 29.39 38.72 -29.77
C ASN A 367 28.47 37.80 -28.96
N ILE A 368 27.67 38.37 -28.06
CA ILE A 368 26.86 37.61 -27.09
C ILE A 368 25.49 38.26 -26.91
N ILE A 369 24.47 37.42 -26.72
CA ILE A 369 23.12 37.87 -26.39
C ILE A 369 22.88 37.59 -24.89
N LEU A 370 22.72 38.64 -24.09
CA LEU A 370 22.25 38.50 -22.71
C LEU A 370 20.72 38.54 -22.72
N ASP A 371 20.08 37.43 -22.34
CA ASP A 371 18.62 37.33 -22.33
C ASP A 371 18.07 37.34 -20.91
N GLN A 372 16.99 38.10 -20.70
CA GLN A 372 16.41 38.39 -19.38
C GLN A 372 17.43 38.97 -18.39
N TYR A 373 18.31 39.84 -18.88
CA TYR A 373 19.34 40.47 -18.07
C TYR A 373 18.72 41.35 -16.97
N ASP A 374 19.10 41.08 -15.72
CA ASP A 374 18.82 41.94 -14.56
C ASP A 374 20.16 42.41 -13.95
N PRO A 375 20.50 43.72 -14.03
CA PRO A 375 21.68 44.28 -13.40
C PRO A 375 21.83 43.95 -11.92
N ALA A 376 20.72 43.82 -11.17
CA ALA A 376 20.73 43.51 -9.75
C ALA A 376 21.23 42.08 -9.45
N LYS A 377 21.27 41.20 -10.46
CA LYS A 377 21.81 39.83 -10.37
C LYS A 377 23.28 39.74 -10.77
N VAL A 378 23.91 40.86 -11.11
CA VAL A 378 25.35 40.93 -11.41
C VAL A 378 26.05 41.68 -10.30
N THR A 379 26.82 40.96 -9.49
CA THR A 379 27.63 41.57 -8.43
C THR A 379 29.01 41.90 -8.97
N LEU A 380 29.48 43.12 -8.71
CA LEU A 380 30.83 43.57 -9.04
C LEU A 380 31.64 43.69 -7.74
N GLY A 381 32.77 42.99 -7.67
CA GLY A 381 33.76 43.18 -6.62
C GLY A 381 34.38 44.58 -6.63
N THR A 382 35.17 44.87 -5.61
CA THR A 382 35.89 46.14 -5.48
C THR A 382 36.78 46.38 -6.69
N SER A 383 36.64 47.52 -7.36
CA SER A 383 37.38 47.84 -8.60
C SER A 383 37.16 46.87 -9.76
N ALA A 384 36.12 46.02 -9.70
CA ALA A 384 35.75 45.16 -10.80
C ALA A 384 35.03 45.96 -11.90
N TYR A 385 35.15 45.51 -13.14
CA TYR A 385 34.59 46.19 -14.30
C TYR A 385 34.04 45.19 -15.32
N LEU A 386 32.77 45.35 -15.69
CA LEU A 386 32.13 44.62 -16.77
C LEU A 386 31.92 45.56 -17.96
N ASN A 387 32.65 45.28 -19.04
CA ASN A 387 32.62 46.04 -20.29
C ASN A 387 31.76 45.31 -21.33
N PHE A 388 30.91 46.06 -22.03
CA PHE A 388 30.10 45.54 -23.13
C PHE A 388 30.84 45.90 -24.43
N GLY A 389 31.47 44.90 -25.05
CA GLY A 389 32.28 45.04 -26.27
C GLY A 389 31.45 44.96 -27.55
N ASP A 390 32.09 44.49 -28.62
CA ASP A 390 31.48 44.40 -29.94
C ASP A 390 30.34 43.38 -30.01
N GLU A 391 29.29 43.70 -30.77
CA GLU A 391 28.18 42.80 -31.09
C GLU A 391 27.48 42.23 -29.85
N VAL A 392 27.31 43.06 -28.82
CA VAL A 392 26.58 42.67 -27.61
C VAL A 392 25.12 43.09 -27.73
N THR A 393 24.21 42.12 -27.59
CA THR A 393 22.78 42.38 -27.45
C THR A 393 22.38 42.17 -26.00
N VAL A 394 21.72 43.15 -25.38
CA VAL A 394 21.20 43.03 -24.01
C VAL A 394 19.69 43.15 -24.03
N ARG A 395 18.99 42.08 -23.68
CA ARG A 395 17.54 42.07 -23.49
C ARG A 395 17.24 42.08 -22.00
N TYR A 396 16.80 43.22 -21.50
CA TYR A 396 16.46 43.37 -20.09
C TYR A 396 15.27 42.49 -19.72
N SER A 397 15.27 42.01 -18.47
CA SER A 397 14.20 41.17 -17.93
C SER A 397 12.82 41.89 -17.97
N PRO A 398 11.69 41.16 -18.04
CA PRO A 398 10.36 41.76 -18.24
C PRO A 398 9.74 42.36 -16.95
N VAL A 399 10.53 42.57 -15.90
CA VAL A 399 10.11 43.21 -14.63
C VAL A 399 10.81 44.56 -14.47
N PRO A 400 10.29 45.55 -13.73
CA PRO A 400 11.03 46.80 -13.53
C PRO A 400 12.31 46.61 -12.72
N HIS A 401 13.41 47.26 -13.11
CA HIS A 401 14.69 47.22 -12.40
C HIS A 401 15.42 48.56 -12.40
N SER A 402 16.48 48.64 -11.60
CA SER A 402 17.42 49.75 -11.61
C SER A 402 18.85 49.27 -11.91
N ASP A 403 19.58 50.02 -12.74
CA ASP A 403 21.01 49.82 -12.92
C ASP A 403 21.78 50.92 -12.19
N THR A 404 22.29 50.58 -11.01
CA THR A 404 23.05 51.48 -10.14
C THR A 404 24.56 51.44 -10.41
N THR A 405 25.00 50.64 -11.38
CA THR A 405 26.42 50.46 -11.70
C THR A 405 26.78 51.20 -12.98
N ALA A 406 27.98 51.80 -13.01
CA ALA A 406 28.45 52.45 -14.22
C ALA A 406 28.73 51.41 -15.31
N ARG A 407 28.22 51.63 -16.52
CA ARG A 407 28.39 50.73 -17.66
C ARG A 407 29.20 51.42 -18.75
N THR A 408 30.12 50.68 -19.36
CA THR A 408 30.80 51.11 -20.57
C THR A 408 30.42 50.18 -21.72
N TRP A 409 29.99 50.79 -22.81
CA TRP A 409 29.66 50.17 -24.08
C TRP A 409 30.77 50.55 -25.06
N SER A 410 31.73 49.67 -25.22
CA SER A 410 32.97 49.88 -25.99
C SER A 410 32.92 49.41 -27.44
N GLY A 411 31.88 48.65 -27.79
CA GLY A 411 31.59 48.23 -29.15
C GLY A 411 30.12 48.39 -29.46
N ASN A 412 29.72 48.06 -30.68
CA ASN A 412 28.34 48.26 -31.12
C ASN A 412 27.36 47.44 -30.28
N ALA A 413 26.47 48.12 -29.57
CA ALA A 413 25.52 47.52 -28.65
C ALA A 413 24.07 47.66 -29.12
N ASP A 414 23.29 46.61 -28.93
CA ASP A 414 21.85 46.58 -29.16
C ASP A 414 21.10 46.29 -27.86
N ILE A 415 20.48 47.32 -27.27
CA ILE A 415 19.91 47.28 -25.92
C ILE A 415 18.39 47.32 -26.00
N HIS A 416 17.72 46.29 -25.51
CA HIS A 416 16.27 46.13 -25.59
C HIS A 416 15.68 46.18 -24.19
N LEU A 417 14.78 47.13 -23.94
CA LEU A 417 14.06 47.20 -22.66
C LEU A 417 12.91 46.18 -22.64
N GLY A 418 12.80 45.41 -21.56
CA GLY A 418 11.66 44.51 -21.30
C GLY A 418 10.61 45.10 -20.34
N ALA A 419 10.97 46.18 -19.64
CA ALA A 419 10.16 46.88 -18.66
C ALA A 419 10.79 48.26 -18.37
N LYS A 420 10.27 48.98 -17.37
CA LYS A 420 10.90 50.21 -16.88
C LYS A 420 12.33 49.92 -16.37
N LEU A 421 13.30 50.69 -16.86
CA LEU A 421 14.68 50.69 -16.38
C LEU A 421 15.04 52.06 -15.78
N SER A 422 15.45 52.09 -14.51
CA SER A 422 15.95 53.31 -13.87
C SER A 422 17.48 53.31 -13.79
N LEU A 423 18.13 54.37 -14.24
CA LEU A 423 19.58 54.52 -14.11
C LEU A 423 19.93 55.19 -12.78
N GLY A 424 20.88 54.60 -12.05
CA GLY A 424 21.52 55.18 -10.86
C GLY A 424 22.98 55.59 -11.09
N ALA A 425 23.54 55.30 -12.26
CA ALA A 425 24.92 55.59 -12.62
C ALA A 425 25.06 55.89 -14.12
N ALA A 426 26.26 56.25 -14.55
CA ALA A 426 26.53 56.65 -15.92
C ALA A 426 26.64 55.43 -16.85
N TRP A 427 25.96 55.49 -17.99
CA TRP A 427 26.18 54.64 -19.15
C TRP A 427 26.99 55.41 -20.18
N THR A 428 28.19 54.91 -20.49
CA THR A 428 29.13 55.55 -21.42
C THR A 428 29.22 54.74 -22.70
N PHE A 429 28.86 55.37 -23.81
CA PHE A 429 28.87 54.80 -25.16
C PHE A 429 30.10 55.29 -25.90
N ASN A 430 31.09 54.41 -26.00
CA ASN A 430 32.34 54.62 -26.74
C ASN A 430 32.26 54.07 -28.17
N ASP A 431 31.15 53.45 -28.56
CA ASP A 431 30.83 53.10 -29.94
C ASP A 431 29.35 53.31 -30.27
N ASP A 432 29.01 53.15 -31.55
CA ASP A 432 27.66 53.35 -32.05
C ASP A 432 26.69 52.33 -31.43
N SER A 433 25.62 52.81 -30.80
CA SER A 433 24.73 51.95 -30.00
C SER A 433 23.27 52.30 -30.18
N ILE A 434 22.40 51.30 -29.95
CA ILE A 434 20.96 51.43 -30.03
C ILE A 434 20.35 51.04 -28.68
N ILE A 435 19.42 51.86 -28.20
CA ILE A 435 18.47 51.53 -27.15
C ILE A 435 17.09 51.47 -27.80
N ASP A 436 16.54 50.26 -27.92
CA ASP A 436 15.15 50.02 -28.30
C ASP A 436 14.30 49.86 -27.02
N GLY A 437 13.46 50.86 -26.78
CA GLY A 437 12.60 50.91 -25.60
C GLY A 437 11.39 50.00 -25.69
N HIS A 438 10.96 49.57 -26.88
CA HIS A 438 9.69 48.84 -27.08
C HIS A 438 8.46 49.52 -26.43
N GLY A 439 8.52 50.84 -26.21
CA GLY A 439 7.53 51.66 -25.50
C GLY A 439 7.74 51.81 -23.99
N TYR A 440 8.76 51.16 -23.40
CA TYR A 440 9.05 51.21 -21.98
C TYR A 440 9.82 52.46 -21.54
N GLU A 441 9.78 52.73 -20.23
CA GLU A 441 10.45 53.88 -19.61
C GLU A 441 11.96 53.61 -19.40
N LEU A 442 12.81 54.51 -19.92
CA LEU A 442 14.19 54.69 -19.47
C LEU A 442 14.22 55.92 -18.56
N ASP A 443 14.34 55.71 -17.27
CA ASP A 443 14.26 56.74 -16.24
C ASP A 443 15.67 57.17 -15.82
N LEU A 444 16.01 58.43 -16.09
CA LEU A 444 17.32 59.00 -15.76
C LEU A 444 17.40 59.49 -14.30
N GLY A 445 16.32 59.39 -13.53
CA GLY A 445 16.29 59.68 -12.10
C GLY A 445 16.60 61.14 -11.75
N ASP A 446 16.82 61.38 -10.46
CA ASP A 446 17.04 62.71 -9.89
C ASP A 446 18.49 62.99 -9.48
N THR A 447 19.39 62.05 -9.75
CA THR A 447 20.80 62.12 -9.34
C THR A 447 21.71 62.57 -10.48
N GLU A 448 22.77 63.32 -10.15
CA GLU A 448 23.81 63.72 -11.09
C GLU A 448 24.65 62.53 -11.62
N ALA A 449 24.56 61.37 -10.98
CA ALA A 449 25.30 60.16 -11.38
C ALA A 449 24.65 59.44 -12.57
N SER A 450 23.32 59.51 -12.68
CA SER A 450 22.51 58.86 -13.71
C SER A 450 22.66 59.61 -15.05
N ARG A 451 23.50 59.11 -15.94
CA ARG A 451 23.85 59.84 -17.18
C ARG A 451 23.95 58.93 -18.39
N LEU A 452 23.54 59.44 -19.55
CA LEU A 452 23.90 58.90 -20.86
C LEU A 452 25.06 59.74 -21.39
N VAL A 453 26.21 59.11 -21.57
CA VAL A 453 27.43 59.75 -22.07
C VAL A 453 27.74 59.19 -23.45
N VAL A 454 27.80 60.04 -24.47
CA VAL A 454 28.12 59.63 -25.86
C VAL A 454 29.49 60.20 -26.21
N ALA A 455 30.44 59.31 -26.50
CA ALA A 455 31.82 59.65 -26.81
C ALA A 455 31.96 60.36 -28.17
N ALA A 456 33.10 61.04 -28.35
CA ALA A 456 33.39 61.81 -29.55
C ALA A 456 33.26 60.97 -30.83
N GLY A 457 32.53 61.51 -31.80
CA GLY A 457 32.30 60.89 -33.11
C GLY A 457 31.38 59.67 -33.12
N LYS A 458 30.69 59.38 -32.00
CA LYS A 458 29.80 58.21 -31.86
C LYS A 458 28.33 58.58 -31.86
N ASP A 459 27.51 57.61 -32.25
CA ASP A 459 26.06 57.77 -32.36
C ASP A 459 25.31 56.88 -31.35
N LEU A 460 24.42 57.48 -30.56
CA LEU A 460 23.46 56.74 -29.73
C LEU A 460 22.05 56.93 -30.27
N VAL A 461 21.38 55.84 -30.64
CA VAL A 461 19.98 55.86 -31.10
C VAL A 461 19.06 55.41 -29.98
N LEU A 462 18.08 56.25 -29.62
CA LEU A 462 16.99 55.94 -28.71
C LEU A 462 15.69 55.78 -29.51
N LYS A 463 15.29 54.53 -29.71
CA LYS A 463 14.10 54.14 -30.49
C LYS A 463 12.99 53.69 -29.55
N ASP A 464 11.75 54.08 -29.84
CA ASP A 464 10.56 53.62 -29.14
C ASP A 464 10.67 53.75 -27.60
N VAL A 465 11.36 54.78 -27.09
CA VAL A 465 11.63 54.92 -25.64
C VAL A 465 10.81 56.05 -25.03
N VAL A 466 10.39 55.84 -23.77
CA VAL A 466 9.95 56.94 -22.90
C VAL A 466 11.12 57.35 -22.01
N LEU A 467 11.89 58.35 -22.44
CA LEU A 467 12.99 58.90 -21.65
C LEU A 467 12.42 59.81 -20.56
N LYS A 468 12.54 59.40 -19.30
CA LYS A 468 11.89 60.05 -18.16
C LYS A 468 12.87 60.75 -17.25
N ASP A 469 12.37 61.81 -16.61
CA ASP A 469 13.10 62.63 -15.64
C ASP A 469 14.41 63.20 -16.19
N LEU A 470 14.40 63.62 -17.46
CA LEU A 470 15.55 64.27 -18.09
C LEU A 470 15.83 65.64 -17.45
N ARG A 471 17.03 65.82 -16.92
CA ARG A 471 17.57 67.06 -16.32
C ARG A 471 18.88 67.45 -16.98
N ASN A 472 19.34 68.66 -16.64
CA ASN A 472 20.52 69.30 -17.24
C ASN A 472 21.80 68.44 -17.26
N SER A 473 22.01 67.59 -16.26
CA SER A 473 23.24 66.80 -16.14
C SER A 473 23.15 65.39 -16.70
N ASN A 474 21.97 64.92 -17.12
CA ASN A 474 21.80 63.52 -17.49
C ASN A 474 22.34 63.20 -18.89
N LEU A 475 22.49 64.17 -19.80
CA LEU A 475 23.02 63.93 -21.14
C LEU A 475 24.39 64.60 -21.31
N SER A 476 25.41 63.79 -21.58
CA SER A 476 26.76 64.26 -21.89
C SER A 476 27.12 63.82 -23.31
N ILE A 477 26.90 64.71 -24.27
CA ILE A 477 27.13 64.42 -25.69
C ILE A 477 28.42 65.15 -26.10
N ALA A 478 29.45 64.43 -26.56
CA ALA A 478 30.67 65.07 -27.06
C ALA A 478 30.39 65.94 -28.30
N ALA A 479 31.28 66.89 -28.61
CA ALA A 479 31.03 67.94 -29.61
C ALA A 479 30.66 67.43 -31.02
N ASP A 480 31.21 66.29 -31.43
CA ASP A 480 30.97 65.61 -32.70
C ASP A 480 30.15 64.32 -32.54
N ALA A 481 29.62 64.02 -31.36
CA ALA A 481 28.74 62.89 -31.12
C ALA A 481 27.29 63.21 -31.54
N THR A 482 26.51 62.17 -31.79
CA THR A 482 25.07 62.28 -32.12
C THR A 482 24.23 61.47 -31.14
N MET A 483 23.11 62.04 -30.71
CA MET A 483 22.04 61.31 -30.04
C MET A 483 20.77 61.41 -30.89
N THR A 484 20.29 60.28 -31.40
CA THR A 484 19.13 60.22 -32.30
C THR A 484 17.92 59.69 -31.55
N PHE A 485 16.80 60.40 -31.61
CA PHE A 485 15.51 59.93 -31.10
C PHE A 485 14.59 59.54 -32.25
N SER A 486 13.96 58.37 -32.17
CA SER A 486 12.99 57.90 -33.16
C SER A 486 11.77 57.29 -32.49
N ASN A 487 10.59 57.84 -32.74
CA ASN A 487 9.31 57.44 -32.12
C ASN A 487 9.37 57.40 -30.58
N SER A 488 10.14 58.33 -30.02
CA SER A 488 10.43 58.40 -28.59
C SER A 488 9.75 59.62 -27.95
N THR A 489 9.41 59.48 -26.67
CA THR A 489 8.87 60.55 -25.83
C THR A 489 9.90 60.92 -24.77
N ILE A 490 10.16 62.21 -24.59
CA ILE A 490 11.12 62.75 -23.62
C ILE A 490 10.34 63.55 -22.58
N HIS A 491 10.45 63.22 -21.30
CA HIS A 491 9.87 64.00 -20.21
C HIS A 491 10.98 64.74 -19.47
N LEU A 492 10.89 66.06 -19.43
CA LEU A 492 11.78 66.85 -18.59
C LEU A 492 11.43 66.64 -17.11
N GLY A 493 12.46 66.41 -16.31
CA GLY A 493 12.41 66.34 -14.85
C GLY A 493 12.43 67.74 -14.22
N GLY A 494 12.82 67.84 -12.95
CA GLY A 494 12.95 69.13 -12.28
C GLY A 494 14.08 70.01 -12.87
N GLY A 495 13.75 71.27 -13.20
CA GLY A 495 14.67 72.28 -13.72
C GLY A 495 14.79 72.31 -15.25
N ASP A 496 15.25 73.45 -15.80
CA ASP A 496 15.56 73.58 -17.22
C ASP A 496 16.73 72.67 -17.62
N THR A 497 16.66 72.12 -18.83
CA THR A 497 17.70 71.23 -19.38
C THR A 497 18.37 71.90 -20.56
N THR A 498 19.71 71.96 -20.56
CA THR A 498 20.50 72.59 -21.62
C THR A 498 21.41 71.57 -22.32
N ILE A 499 21.33 71.52 -23.64
CA ILE A 499 22.27 70.81 -24.52
C ILE A 499 23.25 71.85 -25.09
N ALA A 500 24.47 71.90 -24.54
CA ALA A 500 25.49 72.90 -24.89
C ALA A 500 26.46 72.47 -26.00
N GLN A 501 26.51 71.18 -26.31
CA GLN A 501 27.41 70.59 -27.30
C GLN A 501 26.83 69.29 -27.85
N GLY A 502 27.38 68.83 -28.98
CA GLY A 502 26.92 67.63 -29.66
C GLY A 502 25.68 67.85 -30.53
N ARG A 503 25.20 66.77 -31.13
CA ARG A 503 24.07 66.79 -32.07
C ARG A 503 22.93 65.94 -31.51
N VAL A 504 21.73 66.50 -31.46
CA VAL A 504 20.50 65.74 -31.20
C VAL A 504 19.72 65.66 -32.50
N TRP A 505 19.43 64.44 -32.96
CA TRP A 505 18.70 64.19 -34.20
C TRP A 505 17.31 63.64 -33.90
N VAL A 506 16.30 64.12 -34.61
CA VAL A 506 14.94 63.60 -34.56
C VAL A 506 14.71 62.77 -35.83
N GLY A 507 14.87 61.45 -35.71
CA GLY A 507 14.86 60.51 -36.84
C GLY A 507 13.46 60.19 -37.35
N THR A 508 12.46 60.19 -36.48
CA THR A 508 11.03 60.13 -36.82
C THR A 508 10.25 61.02 -35.84
N THR A 509 8.92 61.10 -35.96
CA THR A 509 8.10 61.95 -35.09
C THR A 509 8.34 61.62 -33.61
N CYS A 510 8.75 62.62 -32.84
CA CYS A 510 9.05 62.52 -31.40
C CYS A 510 8.24 63.54 -30.62
N ARG A 511 8.17 63.34 -29.30
CA ARG A 511 7.47 64.24 -28.38
C ARG A 511 8.34 64.61 -27.18
N VAL A 512 8.30 65.87 -26.77
CA VAL A 512 8.92 66.38 -25.54
C VAL A 512 7.82 66.90 -24.62
N ILE A 513 7.71 66.38 -23.42
CA ILE A 513 6.86 66.96 -22.37
C ILE A 513 7.75 67.86 -21.53
N THR A 514 7.58 69.16 -21.69
CA THR A 514 8.41 70.18 -21.03
C THR A 514 7.79 70.61 -19.70
N GLY A 515 6.45 70.59 -19.60
CA GLY A 515 5.76 71.10 -18.42
C GLY A 515 6.20 72.53 -18.11
N ALA A 516 6.55 72.80 -16.85
CA ALA A 516 7.05 74.10 -16.40
C ALA A 516 8.53 74.37 -16.78
N GLN A 517 9.24 73.40 -17.36
CA GLN A 517 10.65 73.53 -17.71
C GLN A 517 10.86 73.78 -19.21
N SER A 518 12.09 74.10 -19.58
CA SER A 518 12.52 74.30 -20.96
C SER A 518 13.67 73.38 -21.35
N LEU A 519 13.65 72.88 -22.59
CA LEU A 519 14.77 72.18 -23.22
C LEU A 519 15.49 73.16 -24.15
N THR A 520 16.70 73.56 -23.81
CA THR A 520 17.45 74.60 -24.52
C THR A 520 18.66 74.04 -25.25
N PHE A 521 18.84 74.40 -26.52
CA PHE A 521 20.04 74.14 -27.32
C PHE A 521 20.85 75.43 -27.47
N ASN A 522 22.05 75.45 -26.89
CA ASN A 522 22.92 76.64 -26.91
C ASN A 522 24.36 76.31 -27.32
N SER A 523 25.20 77.35 -27.41
CA SER A 523 26.63 77.23 -27.70
C SER A 523 26.91 76.46 -28.99
N THR A 524 27.40 75.22 -28.91
CA THR A 524 27.66 74.36 -30.08
C THR A 524 26.67 73.21 -30.21
N GLY A 525 25.75 73.08 -29.27
CA GLY A 525 24.70 72.06 -29.27
C GLY A 525 23.68 72.33 -30.37
N LYS A 526 23.36 71.31 -31.16
CA LYS A 526 22.44 71.42 -32.30
C LYS A 526 21.30 70.43 -32.23
N LEU A 527 20.11 70.91 -32.56
CA LEU A 527 18.91 70.11 -32.81
C LEU A 527 18.69 69.97 -34.33
N TYR A 528 18.76 68.75 -34.82
CA TYR A 528 18.45 68.38 -36.21
C TYR A 528 17.06 67.76 -36.28
N VAL A 529 16.20 68.31 -37.15
CA VAL A 529 14.89 67.75 -37.44
C VAL A 529 14.78 67.60 -38.95
N ASP A 530 14.75 66.36 -39.43
CA ASP A 530 14.77 66.04 -40.86
C ASP A 530 13.55 65.21 -41.24
N GLY A 531 12.64 65.74 -42.06
CA GLY A 531 11.45 64.99 -42.51
C GLY A 531 10.43 64.62 -41.42
N ALA A 532 10.65 65.04 -40.16
CA ALA A 532 9.86 64.66 -38.99
C ALA A 532 9.29 65.88 -38.24
N THR A 533 8.37 65.65 -37.30
CA THR A 533 7.97 66.69 -36.34
C THR A 533 8.45 66.35 -34.93
N LEU A 534 9.14 67.27 -34.28
CA LEU A 534 9.35 67.26 -32.84
C LEU A 534 8.22 68.05 -32.19
N TRP A 535 7.29 67.35 -31.56
CA TRP A 535 6.22 67.98 -30.78
C TRP A 535 6.72 68.32 -29.39
N TYR A 536 6.29 69.45 -28.83
CA TYR A 536 6.50 69.74 -27.41
C TYR A 536 5.22 70.17 -26.70
N ASP A 537 5.06 69.74 -25.45
CA ASP A 537 3.86 69.94 -24.64
C ASP A 537 4.23 70.57 -23.30
N LYS A 538 3.73 71.79 -23.06
CA LYS A 538 3.94 72.55 -21.82
C LYS A 538 2.97 72.14 -20.71
N LEU A 539 2.00 71.27 -20.96
CA LEU A 539 0.94 70.91 -20.02
C LEU A 539 0.22 72.14 -19.42
N GLY A 540 0.02 73.17 -20.24
CA GLY A 540 -0.59 74.44 -19.83
C GLY A 540 0.28 75.33 -18.94
N GLN A 541 1.58 75.05 -18.82
CA GLN A 541 2.52 75.85 -18.01
C GLN A 541 3.19 76.98 -18.81
N THR A 542 3.80 77.92 -18.10
CA THR A 542 4.44 79.13 -18.67
C THR A 542 5.94 78.95 -18.95
N SER A 543 6.32 77.88 -19.66
CA SER A 543 7.70 77.63 -20.07
C SER A 543 7.96 78.05 -21.52
N ASP A 544 9.24 78.18 -21.90
CA ASP A 544 9.64 78.43 -23.28
C ASP A 544 9.57 77.17 -24.16
N GLY A 545 9.33 76.00 -23.55
CA GLY A 545 9.18 74.73 -24.26
C GLY A 545 10.51 74.21 -24.80
N VAL A 546 10.61 73.98 -26.11
CA VAL A 546 11.86 73.61 -26.78
C VAL A 546 12.46 74.84 -27.44
N VAL A 547 13.64 75.25 -26.98
CA VAL A 547 14.32 76.48 -27.39
C VAL A 547 15.62 76.14 -28.11
N ALA A 548 15.77 76.56 -29.35
CA ALA A 548 17.02 76.45 -30.11
C ALA A 548 17.31 77.79 -30.81
N THR A 549 18.23 78.58 -30.27
CA THR A 549 18.55 79.94 -30.76
C THR A 549 19.87 79.97 -31.54
N GLY A 550 20.13 81.07 -32.27
CA GLY A 550 21.47 81.33 -32.84
C GLY A 550 21.97 80.36 -33.92
N GLY A 551 21.08 79.67 -34.63
CA GLY A 551 21.46 78.66 -35.65
C GLY A 551 21.58 77.23 -35.12
N ASN A 552 21.18 77.00 -33.87
CA ASN A 552 21.22 75.69 -33.23
C ASN A 552 20.08 74.76 -33.64
N LEU A 553 19.06 75.27 -34.36
CA LEU A 553 18.06 74.45 -35.03
C LEU A 553 18.44 74.26 -36.50
N VAL A 554 18.55 73.01 -36.93
CA VAL A 554 18.72 72.63 -38.33
C VAL A 554 17.50 71.82 -38.75
N ALA A 555 16.57 72.48 -39.43
CA ALA A 555 15.34 71.88 -39.95
C ALA A 555 15.46 71.65 -41.47
N THR A 556 15.40 70.40 -41.91
CA THR A 556 15.52 69.99 -43.33
C THR A 556 14.36 69.10 -43.76
N ASN A 557 14.09 69.00 -45.08
CA ASN A 557 13.04 68.15 -45.65
C ASN A 557 11.64 68.29 -44.99
N ASN A 558 11.21 69.51 -44.66
CA ASN A 558 9.98 69.81 -43.90
C ASN A 558 9.98 69.38 -42.43
N GLY A 559 11.16 69.14 -41.86
CA GLY A 559 11.34 68.96 -40.44
C GLY A 559 10.90 70.21 -39.66
N ARG A 560 10.24 70.04 -38.51
CA ARG A 560 9.77 71.17 -37.70
C ARG A 560 9.70 70.85 -36.21
N VAL A 561 9.85 71.88 -35.38
CA VAL A 561 9.53 71.86 -33.95
C VAL A 561 8.20 72.56 -33.76
N ALA A 562 7.24 71.92 -33.09
CA ALA A 562 5.88 72.44 -32.96
C ALA A 562 5.32 72.25 -31.55
N GLU A 563 4.66 73.29 -31.02
CA GLU A 563 3.90 73.18 -29.78
C GLU A 563 2.65 72.35 -30.00
N LEU A 564 2.37 71.45 -29.08
CA LEU A 564 1.09 70.77 -28.99
C LEU A 564 0.08 71.76 -28.39
N GLY A 565 -0.56 72.57 -29.24
CA GLY A 565 -1.60 73.51 -28.82
C GLY A 565 -2.85 72.79 -28.27
N ASN A 566 -3.75 73.54 -27.61
CA ASN A 566 -5.01 73.00 -27.08
C ASN A 566 -5.82 72.24 -28.17
N SER A 567 -5.83 70.92 -28.03
CA SER A 567 -6.67 69.84 -28.61
C SER A 567 -6.93 69.74 -30.12
N ALA A 568 -7.00 70.82 -30.91
CA ALA A 568 -7.42 70.71 -32.32
C ALA A 568 -6.31 70.20 -33.27
N ASP A 569 -5.06 70.49 -32.96
CA ASP A 569 -3.90 69.99 -33.72
C ASP A 569 -3.49 68.57 -33.31
N LEU A 570 -3.93 68.13 -32.13
CA LEU A 570 -3.65 66.81 -31.52
C LEU A 570 -4.23 65.65 -32.34
N GLU A 571 -5.47 65.81 -32.84
CA GLU A 571 -6.19 64.77 -33.58
C GLU A 571 -5.64 64.57 -35.00
N LYS A 572 -5.05 65.62 -35.59
CA LYS A 572 -4.45 65.59 -36.94
C LYS A 572 -2.99 65.14 -36.93
N ALA A 573 -2.27 65.41 -35.84
CA ALA A 573 -0.85 65.11 -35.68
C ALA A 573 -0.56 63.64 -35.33
N LEU A 574 -1.50 62.93 -34.68
CA LEU A 574 -1.28 61.59 -34.13
C LEU A 574 -1.78 60.43 -35.01
N GLY A 575 -2.38 60.69 -36.18
CA GLY A 575 -2.88 59.60 -37.04
C GLY A 575 -3.91 58.68 -36.36
N LEU A 576 -4.60 59.17 -35.31
CA LEU A 576 -5.58 58.43 -34.51
C LEU A 576 -6.93 58.22 -35.22
N VAL A 577 -6.94 58.04 -36.53
CA VAL A 577 -8.03 57.34 -37.20
C VAL A 577 -7.65 55.86 -37.24
N GLY A 578 -7.97 55.12 -36.15
CA GLY A 578 -7.99 53.66 -36.25
C GLY A 578 -7.71 52.78 -35.02
N ALA A 579 -7.41 53.29 -33.83
CA ALA A 579 -7.12 52.40 -32.68
C ALA A 579 -8.09 52.61 -31.49
N GLN A 580 -8.65 51.50 -31.02
CA GLN A 580 -9.78 51.37 -30.12
C GLN A 580 -9.42 51.60 -28.63
N ASP A 581 -10.49 51.91 -27.88
CA ASP A 581 -10.67 51.83 -26.42
C ASP A 581 -10.23 53.02 -25.53
N SER A 582 -11.26 53.71 -25.03
CA SER A 582 -11.40 54.33 -23.71
C SER A 582 -10.42 55.47 -23.35
N GLN A 583 -10.71 56.69 -23.80
CA GLN A 583 -10.00 57.87 -23.28
C GLN A 583 -10.55 58.30 -21.91
N LYS A 584 -9.65 58.38 -20.91
CA LYS A 584 -9.91 58.98 -19.58
C LYS A 584 -9.98 60.49 -19.71
N ILE A 585 -11.13 61.08 -19.39
CA ILE A 585 -11.33 62.53 -19.40
C ILE A 585 -10.78 63.12 -18.09
N ALA A 586 -9.74 63.97 -18.17
CA ALA A 586 -9.24 64.75 -17.04
C ALA A 586 -10.12 65.99 -16.77
N ASN A 587 -10.04 66.58 -15.57
CA ASN A 587 -10.87 67.71 -15.09
C ASN A 587 -11.07 68.80 -16.16
N LEU A 588 -12.29 68.90 -16.70
CA LEU A 588 -12.64 69.90 -17.71
C LEU A 588 -13.83 70.74 -17.21
N ALA A 589 -13.61 72.05 -17.13
CA ALA A 589 -14.66 73.04 -16.92
C ALA A 589 -15.06 73.61 -18.28
N TYR A 590 -16.29 73.34 -18.71
CA TYR A 590 -16.78 73.83 -20.00
C TYR A 590 -17.76 74.99 -19.79
N SER A 591 -17.57 76.07 -20.55
CA SER A 591 -18.48 77.22 -20.61
C SER A 591 -19.66 77.00 -21.58
N ASP A 592 -19.68 75.88 -22.31
CA ASP A 592 -20.65 75.55 -23.35
C ASP A 592 -21.25 74.13 -23.20
N SER A 593 -22.33 73.86 -23.96
CA SER A 593 -22.98 72.55 -23.99
C SER A 593 -22.02 71.49 -24.55
N ILE A 594 -21.96 70.33 -23.92
CA ILE A 594 -21.05 69.22 -24.29
C ILE A 594 -21.83 68.19 -25.09
N THR A 595 -21.27 67.70 -26.20
CA THR A 595 -21.81 66.53 -26.92
C THR A 595 -20.78 65.40 -26.87
N LEU A 596 -21.18 64.22 -26.40
CA LEU A 596 -20.33 63.03 -26.44
C LEU A 596 -20.29 62.48 -27.87
N THR A 597 -19.09 62.26 -28.39
CA THR A 597 -18.86 61.63 -29.69
C THR A 597 -18.35 60.19 -29.58
N TYR A 598 -18.08 59.72 -28.35
CA TYR A 598 -17.60 58.39 -28.02
C TYR A 598 -18.05 57.97 -26.61
N ASN A 599 -17.92 56.67 -26.29
CA ASN A 599 -18.08 56.19 -24.92
C ASN A 599 -16.91 56.67 -24.07
N SER A 600 -17.20 57.22 -22.89
CA SER A 600 -16.23 57.94 -22.06
C SER A 600 -16.26 57.44 -20.62
N GLU A 601 -15.09 57.38 -19.98
CA GLU A 601 -14.94 57.05 -18.55
C GLU A 601 -14.40 58.23 -17.74
N ILE A 602 -15.03 58.52 -16.60
CA ILE A 602 -14.56 59.53 -15.63
C ILE A 602 -14.00 58.79 -14.42
N SER A 603 -12.72 59.01 -14.13
CA SER A 603 -12.05 58.43 -12.95
C SER A 603 -12.33 59.25 -11.68
N PRO A 604 -12.18 58.66 -10.47
CA PRO A 604 -12.57 59.29 -9.20
C PRO A 604 -11.94 60.65 -8.90
N GLN A 605 -10.77 60.93 -9.47
CA GLN A 605 -10.03 62.18 -9.30
C GLN A 605 -10.44 63.30 -10.27
N HIS A 606 -11.42 63.05 -11.14
CA HIS A 606 -11.88 63.98 -12.16
C HIS A 606 -13.37 64.35 -11.99
N LYS A 607 -13.70 65.59 -12.35
CA LYS A 607 -15.02 66.22 -12.27
C LYS A 607 -15.32 66.89 -13.62
N ILE A 608 -16.58 66.82 -14.04
CA ILE A 608 -17.11 67.65 -15.12
C ILE A 608 -17.94 68.76 -14.48
N SER A 609 -17.54 70.01 -14.70
CA SER A 609 -18.25 71.18 -14.21
C SER A 609 -18.86 71.94 -15.39
N LEU A 610 -20.19 72.04 -15.41
CA LEU A 610 -20.95 72.88 -16.35
C LEU A 610 -21.42 74.13 -15.61
N SER A 611 -21.00 75.32 -16.03
CA SER A 611 -21.42 76.59 -15.43
C SER A 611 -22.13 77.49 -16.45
N GLY A 612 -23.24 78.11 -16.01
CA GLY A 612 -24.09 78.99 -16.85
C GLY A 612 -25.54 78.51 -16.98
N ALA A 613 -26.47 79.42 -17.28
CA ALA A 613 -27.87 79.09 -17.47
C ALA A 613 -28.09 78.34 -18.81
N SER A 614 -28.75 77.17 -18.74
CA SER A 614 -29.21 76.36 -19.89
C SER A 614 -28.14 75.69 -20.76
N LYS A 615 -27.16 75.01 -20.16
CA LYS A 615 -26.21 74.14 -20.88
C LYS A 615 -26.64 72.66 -20.82
N THR A 616 -26.33 71.92 -21.89
CA THR A 616 -26.78 70.54 -22.09
C THR A 616 -25.59 69.62 -22.25
N LEU A 617 -25.59 68.48 -21.55
CA LEU A 617 -24.72 67.34 -21.85
C LEU A 617 -25.50 66.38 -22.75
N ASN A 618 -25.20 66.36 -24.04
CA ASN A 618 -25.86 65.52 -25.03
C ASN A 618 -25.04 64.24 -25.25
N GLY A 619 -25.58 63.09 -24.85
CA GLY A 619 -24.87 61.82 -25.00
C GLY A 619 -24.81 61.26 -26.42
N GLN A 620 -25.67 61.70 -27.35
CA GLN A 620 -25.81 61.16 -28.72
C GLN A 620 -25.72 59.62 -28.85
N GLY A 621 -26.21 58.87 -27.85
CA GLY A 621 -26.18 57.40 -27.86
C GLY A 621 -24.90 56.75 -27.31
N HIS A 622 -23.93 57.54 -26.86
CA HIS A 622 -22.71 57.07 -26.20
C HIS A 622 -22.83 57.02 -24.68
N THR A 623 -22.07 56.13 -24.04
CA THR A 623 -22.08 55.93 -22.59
C THR A 623 -21.06 56.83 -21.89
N LEU A 624 -21.48 57.43 -20.77
CA LEU A 624 -20.59 58.09 -19.82
C LEU A 624 -20.57 57.29 -18.53
N LYS A 625 -19.46 56.62 -18.25
CA LYS A 625 -19.31 55.73 -17.10
C LYS A 625 -18.47 56.41 -16.02
N PHE A 626 -19.02 56.51 -14.81
CA PHE A 626 -18.28 56.91 -13.62
C PHE A 626 -17.64 55.67 -13.03
N VAL A 627 -16.32 55.66 -12.92
CA VAL A 627 -15.59 54.55 -12.29
C VAL A 627 -15.64 54.78 -10.78
N GLU A 628 -16.24 53.84 -10.02
CA GLU A 628 -16.36 53.94 -8.56
C GLU A 628 -14.99 54.07 -7.87
N PRO A 629 -14.89 54.80 -6.74
CA PRO A 629 -13.65 54.87 -5.97
C PRO A 629 -13.42 53.58 -5.17
N ALA A 630 -12.15 53.15 -5.09
CA ALA A 630 -11.67 52.54 -3.85
C ALA A 630 -11.45 53.69 -2.86
N THR A 631 -12.50 54.02 -2.09
CA THR A 631 -12.60 55.02 -0.99
C THR A 631 -11.87 56.34 -1.16
#